data_AF-A0A1A7KNR2-F1
#
_entry.id   AF-A0A1A7KNR2-F1
#
_cell.length_a   1.000
_cell.length_b   1.000
_cell.length_c   1.000
_cell.angle_alpha   90.00
_cell.angle_beta   90.00
_cell.angle_gamma   90.00
#
_symmetry.space_group_name_H-M   'P 1'
#
loop_
_entity.id
_entity.type
_entity.pdbx_description
1 polymer ?
#
loop_
_entity_poly.entity_id
_entity_poly.type
_entity_poly.pdbx_seq_one_letter_code
_entity_poly.pdbx_strand_id
1 'polypeptide(L)'
;MDLNNDTMIILQDMAEDSENLSELYYDMVGFIQYQANQKEIEFDGFFKTKWKIEAEHPMTFDEKYFEDENRSELYVYLAAEKDKDVLSWLEYAWNLTHEEKLTENILHREIYLLKEKGVSF
;
A
#
# COMPACT_ATOMS: atom_id res chain seq x y z
N MET A 1 21.40 -5.32 3.62
CA MET A 1 20.44 -4.24 3.87
C MET A 1 19.22 -4.89 4.50
N ASP A 2 18.75 -4.32 5.60
CA ASP A 2 17.56 -4.78 6.29
C ASP A 2 16.40 -3.95 5.73
N LEU A 3 15.64 -4.55 4.81
CA LEU A 3 14.57 -3.88 4.05
C LEU A 3 13.57 -3.16 4.96
N ASN A 4 13.36 -3.69 6.17
CA ASN A 4 12.48 -3.08 7.16
C ASN A 4 13.00 -1.75 7.68
N ASN A 5 14.28 -1.70 8.07
CA ASN A 5 14.90 -0.47 8.57
C ASN A 5 15.01 0.60 7.47
N ASP A 6 15.40 0.21 6.26
CA ASP A 6 15.55 1.14 5.14
C ASP A 6 14.19 1.75 4.73
N THR A 7 13.12 0.94 4.72
CA THR A 7 11.76 1.42 4.44
C THR A 7 11.27 2.39 5.49
N MET A 8 11.50 2.10 6.77
CA MET A 8 11.08 2.98 7.86
C MET A 8 11.78 4.33 7.84
N ILE A 9 13.08 4.38 7.49
CA ILE A 9 13.82 5.64 7.35
C ILE A 9 13.19 6.50 6.25
N ILE A 10 12.90 5.92 5.09
CA ILE A 10 12.30 6.67 3.98
C ILE A 10 10.92 7.21 4.36
N LEU A 11 10.10 6.43 5.08
CA LEU A 11 8.80 6.92 5.57
C LEU A 11 8.96 8.10 6.55
N GLN A 12 10.01 8.09 7.38
CA GLN A 12 10.32 9.22 8.27
C GLN A 12 10.76 10.46 7.49
N ASP A 13 11.66 10.29 6.50
CA ASP A 13 12.10 11.39 5.65
C ASP A 13 10.91 12.04 4.90
N MET A 14 10.00 11.22 4.35
CA MET A 14 8.77 11.70 3.72
C MET A 14 7.88 12.52 4.66
N ALA A 15 7.82 12.13 5.94
CA ALA A 15 7.05 12.84 6.95
C ALA A 15 7.64 14.22 7.29
N GLU A 16 8.97 14.33 7.33
CA GLU A 16 9.66 15.58 7.65
C GLU A 16 9.52 16.63 6.54
N ASP A 17 9.46 16.19 5.28
CA ASP A 17 9.38 17.05 4.10
C ASP A 17 7.95 17.45 3.71
N SER A 18 6.93 16.90 4.36
CA SER A 18 5.53 17.09 3.95
C SER A 18 4.82 18.26 4.66
N GLU A 19 4.12 19.07 3.87
CA GLU A 19 3.25 20.14 4.35
C GLU A 19 1.75 19.72 4.38
N ASN A 20 1.40 18.57 3.79
CA ASN A 20 0.02 18.10 3.63
C ASN A 20 -0.13 16.63 4.02
N LEU A 21 -0.74 16.39 5.19
CA LEU A 21 -0.92 15.04 5.75
C LEU A 21 -1.80 14.12 4.90
N SER A 22 -2.75 14.67 4.13
CA SER A 22 -3.64 13.85 3.29
C SER A 22 -2.89 13.32 2.07
N GLU A 23 -2.08 14.15 1.42
CA GLU A 23 -1.25 13.72 0.28
C GLU A 23 -0.13 12.78 0.77
N LEU A 24 0.45 13.10 1.93
CA LEU A 24 1.46 12.26 2.57
C LEU A 24 1.00 10.83 2.79
N TYR A 25 -0.24 10.63 3.22
CA TYR A 25 -0.76 9.29 3.44
C TYR A 25 -0.74 8.46 2.16
N TYR A 26 -1.24 9.01 1.06
CA TYR A 26 -1.29 8.31 -0.23
C TYR A 26 0.12 8.07 -0.79
N ASP A 27 1.04 9.02 -0.65
CA ASP A 27 2.44 8.83 -1.03
C ASP A 27 3.09 7.69 -0.23
N MET A 28 2.87 7.65 1.08
CA MET A 28 3.36 6.59 1.95
C MET A 28 2.74 5.23 1.59
N VAL A 29 1.43 5.18 1.33
CA VAL A 29 0.74 3.95 0.87
C VAL A 29 1.33 3.44 -0.45
N GLY A 30 1.55 4.33 -1.41
CA GLY A 30 2.19 3.97 -2.69
C GLY A 30 3.60 3.42 -2.50
N PHE A 31 4.38 4.03 -1.61
CA PHE A 31 5.72 3.53 -1.28
C PHE A 31 5.67 2.17 -0.55
N ILE A 32 4.78 1.99 0.41
CA ILE A 32 4.58 0.72 1.12
C ILE A 32 4.16 -0.38 0.15
N GLN A 33 3.26 -0.09 -0.78
CA GLN A 33 2.86 -1.00 -1.85
C GLN A 33 4.08 -1.43 -2.68
N TYR A 34 4.92 -0.49 -3.09
CA TYR A 34 6.15 -0.79 -3.82
C TYR A 34 7.06 -1.75 -3.04
N GLN A 35 7.25 -1.53 -1.74
CA GLN A 35 8.07 -2.42 -0.90
C GLN A 35 7.43 -3.79 -0.68
N ALA A 36 6.13 -3.84 -0.44
CA ALA A 36 5.37 -5.10 -0.34
C ALA A 36 5.44 -5.91 -1.66
N ASN A 37 5.48 -5.24 -2.81
CA ASN A 37 5.73 -5.87 -4.10
C ASN A 37 7.15 -6.48 -4.19
N GLN A 38 8.18 -5.80 -3.66
CA GLN A 38 9.53 -6.37 -3.60
C GLN A 38 9.60 -7.64 -2.71
N LYS A 39 8.68 -7.77 -1.75
CA LYS A 39 8.48 -8.97 -0.93
C LYS A 39 7.67 -10.08 -1.61
N GLU A 40 7.29 -9.90 -2.88
CA GLU A 40 6.50 -10.85 -3.67
C GLU A 40 5.13 -11.21 -3.05
N ILE A 41 4.53 -10.31 -2.28
CA ILE A 41 3.14 -10.48 -1.81
C ILE A 41 2.21 -10.33 -3.03
N GLU A 42 1.26 -11.25 -3.21
CA GLU A 42 0.36 -11.25 -4.36
C GLU A 42 -1.07 -11.60 -3.93
N PHE A 43 -2.04 -10.95 -4.56
CA PHE A 43 -3.47 -11.19 -4.41
C PHE A 43 -4.06 -11.38 -5.81
N ASP A 44 -4.68 -12.52 -6.09
CA ASP A 44 -5.42 -12.83 -7.34
C ASP A 44 -4.74 -12.40 -8.66
N GLY A 45 -3.40 -12.50 -8.74
CA GLY A 45 -2.65 -12.15 -9.95
C GLY A 45 -2.47 -10.64 -10.18
N PHE A 46 -2.85 -9.82 -9.19
CA PHE A 46 -3.00 -8.37 -9.27
C PHE A 46 -1.79 -7.66 -9.87
N PHE A 47 -0.58 -8.07 -9.50
CA PHE A 47 0.64 -7.38 -9.88
C PHE A 47 1.60 -8.26 -10.68
N LYS A 48 2.06 -9.40 -10.18
CA LYS A 48 3.12 -10.19 -10.84
C LYS A 48 2.64 -10.81 -12.15
N THR A 49 1.42 -11.32 -12.18
CA THR A 49 0.83 -11.91 -13.37
C THR A 49 0.49 -10.83 -14.41
N LYS A 50 -0.15 -9.72 -14.00
CA LYS A 50 -0.44 -8.60 -14.90
C LYS A 50 0.81 -7.88 -15.39
N TRP A 51 1.77 -7.53 -14.52
CA TRP A 51 3.02 -6.89 -14.96
C TRP A 51 3.84 -7.75 -15.91
N LYS A 52 3.89 -9.07 -15.71
CA LYS A 52 4.55 -9.96 -16.69
C LYS A 52 3.83 -9.93 -18.04
N ILE A 53 2.51 -9.99 -18.03
CA ILE A 53 1.69 -9.89 -19.26
C ILE A 53 1.88 -8.52 -19.93
N GLU A 54 1.90 -7.43 -19.17
CA GLU A 54 2.08 -6.06 -19.69
C GLU A 54 3.52 -5.79 -20.16
N ALA A 55 4.53 -6.33 -19.49
CA ALA A 55 5.92 -6.25 -19.96
C ALA A 55 6.11 -7.02 -21.28
N GLU A 56 5.34 -8.08 -21.50
CA GLU A 56 5.29 -8.82 -22.77
C GLU A 56 4.39 -8.13 -23.81
N HIS A 57 3.42 -7.31 -23.38
CA HIS A 57 2.43 -6.61 -24.22
C HIS A 57 2.19 -5.14 -23.79
N PRO A 58 3.16 -4.23 -23.99
CA PRO A 58 3.10 -2.86 -23.45
C PRO A 58 1.97 -1.97 -23.99
N MET A 59 1.19 -2.43 -25.00
CA MET A 59 0.01 -1.70 -25.50
C MET A 59 -1.25 -1.89 -24.63
N THR A 60 -1.24 -2.80 -23.64
CA THR A 60 -2.40 -3.06 -22.75
C THR A 60 -2.27 -2.40 -21.38
N PHE A 61 -1.22 -1.59 -21.15
CA PHE A 61 -0.91 -1.01 -19.85
C PHE A 61 -2.07 -0.16 -19.35
N ASP A 62 -2.80 -0.70 -18.37
CA ASP A 62 -3.94 -0.05 -17.75
C ASP A 62 -3.42 0.85 -16.62
N GLU A 63 -2.99 2.06 -16.99
CA GLU A 63 -2.49 3.08 -16.07
C GLU A 63 -3.49 3.35 -14.93
N LYS A 64 -4.79 3.42 -15.26
CA LYS A 64 -5.87 3.59 -14.27
C LYS A 64 -6.00 2.43 -13.29
N TYR A 65 -5.63 1.22 -13.70
CA TYR A 65 -5.64 0.05 -12.83
C TYR A 65 -4.54 0.12 -11.77
N PHE A 66 -3.41 0.75 -12.08
CA PHE A 66 -2.26 0.92 -11.19
C PHE A 66 -2.28 2.24 -10.40
N GLU A 67 -3.02 3.25 -10.87
CA GLU A 67 -3.17 4.57 -10.23
C GLU A 67 -4.42 4.68 -9.33
N ASP A 68 -5.23 3.63 -9.19
CA ASP A 68 -6.40 3.67 -8.31
C ASP A 68 -5.98 3.60 -6.83
N GLU A 69 -5.99 4.75 -6.16
CA GLU A 69 -5.65 4.92 -4.74
C GLU A 69 -6.38 3.91 -3.84
N ASN A 70 -7.69 3.68 -4.07
CA ASN A 70 -8.47 2.74 -3.25
C ASN A 70 -7.94 1.30 -3.37
N ARG A 71 -7.41 0.97 -4.54
CA ARG A 71 -6.90 -0.35 -4.85
C ARG A 71 -5.48 -0.53 -4.30
N SER A 72 -4.67 0.53 -4.32
CA SER A 72 -3.38 0.56 -3.63
C SER A 72 -3.54 0.44 -2.12
N GLU A 73 -4.51 1.15 -1.53
CA GLU A 73 -4.89 0.99 -0.13
C GLU A 73 -5.32 -0.44 0.19
N LEU A 74 -6.25 -1.01 -0.60
CA LEU A 74 -6.71 -2.39 -0.39
C LEU A 74 -5.54 -3.37 -0.44
N TYR A 75 -4.58 -3.15 -1.34
CA TYR A 75 -3.41 -4.01 -1.49
C TYR A 75 -2.57 -3.97 -0.22
N VAL A 76 -2.23 -2.76 0.24
CA VAL A 76 -1.43 -2.56 1.44
C VAL A 76 -2.13 -3.11 2.67
N TYR A 77 -3.44 -2.92 2.82
CA TYR A 77 -4.20 -3.45 3.94
C TYR A 77 -4.19 -4.99 3.98
N LEU A 78 -4.45 -5.64 2.85
CA LEU A 78 -4.37 -7.10 2.78
C LEU A 78 -2.93 -7.62 2.96
N ALA A 79 -1.92 -6.86 2.54
CA ALA A 79 -0.51 -7.20 2.76
C ALA A 79 -0.14 -7.09 4.24
N ALA A 80 -0.65 -6.07 4.94
CA ALA A 80 -0.47 -5.89 6.38
C ALA A 80 -1.09 -7.05 7.20
N GLU A 81 -2.19 -7.65 6.74
CA GLU A 81 -2.74 -8.87 7.38
C GLU A 81 -1.77 -10.07 7.32
N LYS A 82 -0.87 -10.10 6.33
CA LYS A 82 0.00 -11.25 6.03
C LYS A 82 1.47 -11.04 6.42
N ASP A 83 1.93 -9.79 6.50
CA ASP A 83 3.32 -9.44 6.72
C ASP A 83 3.47 -8.37 7.81
N LYS A 84 4.25 -8.70 8.85
CA LYS A 84 4.42 -7.86 10.04
C LYS A 84 5.20 -6.57 9.76
N ASP A 85 6.11 -6.58 8.78
CA ASP A 85 6.85 -5.36 8.44
C ASP A 85 5.92 -4.40 7.70
N VAL A 86 5.11 -4.92 6.76
CA VAL A 86 4.08 -4.13 6.07
C VAL A 86 3.08 -3.54 7.07
N LEU A 87 2.63 -4.33 8.05
CA LEU A 87 1.80 -3.83 9.14
C LEU A 87 2.51 -2.70 9.90
N SER A 88 3.78 -2.87 10.26
CA SER A 88 4.54 -1.86 11.02
C SER A 88 4.70 -0.55 10.24
N TRP A 89 4.92 -0.62 8.92
CA TRP A 89 5.00 0.55 8.04
C TRP A 89 3.64 1.25 7.92
N LEU A 90 2.57 0.47 7.74
CA LEU A 90 1.21 1.00 7.67
C LEU A 90 0.78 1.62 9.00
N GLU A 91 1.10 1.01 10.13
CA GLU A 91 0.87 1.58 11.46
C GLU A 91 1.56 2.93 11.61
N TYR A 92 2.81 3.06 11.14
CA TYR A 92 3.53 4.33 11.15
C TYR A 92 2.81 5.39 10.30
N ALA A 93 2.53 5.08 9.04
CA ALA A 93 1.85 6.01 8.12
C ALA A 93 0.48 6.44 8.65
N TRP A 94 -0.32 5.48 9.14
CA TRP A 94 -1.64 5.73 9.70
C TRP A 94 -1.57 6.61 10.95
N ASN A 95 -0.75 6.25 11.94
CA ASN A 95 -0.66 6.98 13.21
C ASN A 95 -0.12 8.41 13.04
N LEU A 96 0.62 8.66 11.96
CA LEU A 96 1.13 9.99 11.63
C LEU A 96 0.07 10.87 10.97
N THR A 97 -0.74 10.30 10.08
CA THR A 97 -1.64 11.04 9.19
C THR A 97 -3.09 11.08 9.69
N HIS A 98 -3.46 10.15 10.57
CA HIS A 98 -4.79 10.03 11.15
C HIS A 98 -4.76 10.34 12.65
N GLU A 99 -5.88 10.86 13.17
CA GLU A 99 -6.05 11.17 14.60
C GLU A 99 -6.33 9.92 15.46
N GLU A 100 -6.23 8.71 14.89
CA GLU A 100 -6.44 7.44 15.60
C GLU A 100 -5.28 6.48 15.38
N LYS A 101 -5.06 5.58 16.35
CA LYS A 101 -4.07 4.52 16.18
C LYS A 101 -4.62 3.42 15.31
N LEU A 102 -3.84 2.92 14.37
CA LEU A 102 -4.23 1.74 13.60
C LEU A 102 -4.40 0.55 14.56
N THR A 103 -5.55 -0.10 14.48
CA THR A 103 -5.83 -1.35 15.20
C THR A 103 -6.30 -2.40 14.20
N GLU A 104 -6.25 -3.68 14.58
CA GLU A 104 -6.78 -4.78 13.76
C GLU A 104 -8.25 -4.55 13.38
N ASN A 105 -9.06 -4.00 14.28
CA ASN A 105 -10.45 -3.66 13.99
C ASN A 105 -10.60 -2.55 12.95
N ILE A 106 -9.72 -1.53 12.98
CA ILE A 106 -9.70 -0.45 11.99
C ILE A 106 -9.25 -1.02 10.64
N LEU A 107 -8.18 -1.80 10.62
CA LEU A 107 -7.68 -2.45 9.40
C LEU A 107 -8.79 -3.27 8.71
N HIS A 108 -9.46 -4.15 9.46
CA HIS A 108 -10.57 -4.95 8.92
C HIS A 108 -11.78 -4.09 8.50
N ARG A 109 -12.07 -2.99 9.22
CA ARG A 109 -13.11 -2.02 8.83
C ARG A 109 -12.78 -1.39 7.49
N GLU A 110 -11.57 -0.90 7.29
CA GLU A 110 -11.18 -0.24 6.04
C GLU A 110 -11.17 -1.22 4.85
N ILE A 111 -10.68 -2.45 5.05
CA ILE A 111 -10.79 -3.53 4.04
C ILE A 111 -12.24 -3.78 3.66
N TYR A 112 -13.15 -3.85 4.65
CA TYR A 112 -14.57 -4.05 4.40
C TYR A 112 -15.18 -2.87 3.61
N LEU A 113 -14.89 -1.63 3.99
CA LEU A 113 -15.39 -0.44 3.31
C LEU A 113 -14.95 -0.36 1.84
N LEU A 114 -13.70 -0.72 1.55
CA LEU A 114 -13.19 -0.76 0.18
C LEU A 114 -13.89 -1.84 -0.66
N LYS A 115 -14.13 -3.03 -0.09
CA LYS A 115 -14.87 -4.11 -0.76
C LYS A 115 -16.34 -3.72 -1.03
N GLU A 116 -16.99 -3.02 -0.11
CA GLU A 116 -18.36 -2.52 -0.31
C GLU A 116 -18.43 -1.47 -1.42
N LYS A 117 -17.37 -0.69 -1.65
CA LYS A 117 -17.24 0.21 -2.82
C LYS A 117 -17.02 -0.53 -4.15
N GLY A 118 -16.87 -1.86 -4.12
CA GLY A 118 -16.59 -2.69 -5.29
C GLY A 118 -15.11 -2.78 -5.65
N VAL A 119 -14.21 -2.36 -4.75
CA VAL A 119 -12.76 -2.50 -4.95
C VAL A 119 -12.37 -3.95 -4.64
N SER A 120 -11.81 -4.63 -5.64
CA SER A 120 -11.32 -6.00 -5.50
C SER A 120 -10.10 -6.25 -6.38
N PHE A 121 -9.44 -7.38 -6.08
CA PHE A 121 -8.38 -7.99 -6.90
C PHE A 121 -8.95 -9.11 -7.77
#